data_AF-A0A7S1YGK9-F1
#
_entry.id   AF-A0A7S1YGK9-F1
#
_cell.length_a   1.000
_cell.length_b   1.000
_cell.length_c   1.000
_cell.angle_alpha   90.00
_cell.angle_beta   90.00
_cell.angle_gamma   90.00
#
_symmetry.space_group_name_H-M   'P 1'
#
loop_
_entity.id
_entity.type
_entity.pdbx_description
1 polymer ?
#
loop_
_entity_poly.entity_id
_entity_poly.type
_entity_poly.pdbx_seq_one_letter_code
_entity_poly.pdbx_strand_id
1 'polypeptide(L)'
;GDTSGKMKELVAYHEAGHAIVGACVPDYDIVQKITIIPRSNGAGGLTFFAPLDSRIESGMYSRSYLENNLAVALGGRLAEELIYGAPKVTTGASNDIQQCANVAKRMVFEWGMSEKVGKLAITEEDGRKPFMGMDYMRGQGPTWSDEFLAEAYNEVERLVDNAYLQAKKILTDNAELLEALKERLMDQETVSAEEFQMMLVEFKTQSVPFQLYGSAIDRDLMPYGEDDEKKGVNLPGLREAIMAA
;
A
#
# COMPACT_ATOMS: atom_id res chain seq x y z
N GLY A 1 14.20 27.20 -13.46
CA GLY A 1 14.79 25.87 -13.63
C GLY A 1 15.21 25.38 -12.27
N ASP A 2 14.51 24.38 -11.75
CA ASP A 2 14.80 23.56 -10.55
C ASP A 2 13.58 22.64 -10.25
N THR A 3 12.38 23.07 -10.65
CA THR A 3 11.11 22.34 -10.42
C THR A 3 11.06 20.94 -11.02
N SER A 4 11.69 20.73 -12.19
CA SER A 4 11.69 19.42 -12.86
C SER A 4 12.57 18.39 -12.16
N GLY A 5 13.67 18.81 -11.52
CA GLY A 5 14.55 17.91 -10.77
C GLY A 5 13.88 17.42 -9.49
N LYS A 6 13.29 18.35 -8.73
CA LYS A 6 12.53 18.03 -7.51
C LYS A 6 11.33 17.13 -7.75
N MET A 7 10.62 17.34 -8.86
CA MET A 7 9.50 16.46 -9.23
C MET A 7 9.98 15.06 -9.61
N LYS A 8 11.09 14.95 -10.36
CA LYS A 8 11.69 13.66 -10.74
C LYS A 8 12.19 12.90 -9.50
N GLU A 9 12.81 13.60 -8.55
CA GLU A 9 13.25 13.04 -7.27
C GLU A 9 12.08 12.51 -6.44
N LEU A 10 10.98 13.26 -6.36
CA LEU A 10 9.78 12.84 -5.66
C LEU A 10 9.19 11.55 -6.26
N VAL A 11 9.12 11.48 -7.59
CA VAL A 11 8.70 10.25 -8.28
C VAL A 11 9.67 9.11 -8.00
N ALA A 12 10.97 9.36 -7.96
CA ALA A 12 11.96 8.32 -7.66
C ALA A 12 11.76 7.71 -6.27
N TYR A 13 11.53 8.52 -5.24
CA TYR A 13 11.17 7.99 -3.92
C TYR A 13 9.83 7.24 -3.93
N HIS A 14 8.84 7.75 -4.66
CA HIS A 14 7.52 7.13 -4.77
C HIS A 14 7.62 5.70 -5.36
N GLU A 15 8.30 5.55 -6.49
CA GLU A 15 8.48 4.25 -7.13
C GLU A 15 9.39 3.32 -6.32
N ALA A 16 10.45 3.87 -5.70
CA ALA A 16 11.29 3.11 -4.78
C ALA A 16 10.50 2.57 -3.58
N GLY A 17 9.54 3.36 -3.07
CA GLY A 17 8.63 2.97 -2.01
C GLY A 17 7.79 1.74 -2.36
N HIS A 18 7.16 1.74 -3.53
CA HIS A 18 6.43 0.57 -4.03
C HIS A 18 7.33 -0.65 -4.17
N ALA A 19 8.49 -0.49 -4.80
CA ALA A 19 9.40 -1.59 -5.10
C ALA A 19 9.92 -2.27 -3.82
N ILE A 20 10.37 -1.49 -2.84
CA ILE A 20 10.94 -2.01 -1.59
C ILE A 20 9.85 -2.68 -0.76
N VAL A 21 8.67 -2.07 -0.60
CA VAL A 21 7.57 -2.70 0.13
C VAL A 21 7.19 -4.01 -0.54
N GLY A 22 7.02 -4.03 -1.87
CA GLY A 22 6.65 -5.25 -2.60
C GLY A 22 7.69 -6.36 -2.54
N ALA A 23 8.97 -6.02 -2.46
CA ALA A 23 10.04 -7.01 -2.32
C ALA A 23 10.17 -7.58 -0.89
N CYS A 24 9.75 -6.82 0.13
CA CYS A 24 9.94 -7.21 1.53
C CYS A 24 8.72 -7.88 2.16
N VAL A 25 7.53 -7.74 1.56
CA VAL A 25 6.33 -8.46 1.99
C VAL A 25 6.32 -9.90 1.46
N PRO A 26 5.83 -10.88 2.23
CA PRO A 26 5.70 -12.27 1.77
C PRO A 26 4.52 -12.41 0.79
N ASP A 27 4.44 -13.51 0.03
CA ASP A 27 3.30 -13.83 -0.86
C ASP A 27 2.83 -12.62 -1.70
N TYR A 28 3.75 -12.00 -2.43
CA TYR A 28 3.45 -10.90 -3.36
C TYR A 28 4.18 -11.08 -4.69
N ASP A 29 3.80 -10.26 -5.66
CA ASP A 29 4.30 -10.32 -7.03
C ASP A 29 5.73 -9.75 -7.13
N ILE A 30 6.52 -10.25 -8.08
CA ILE A 30 7.95 -9.97 -8.16
C ILE A 30 8.17 -8.67 -8.94
N VAL A 31 8.99 -7.76 -8.41
CA VAL A 31 9.41 -6.54 -9.13
C VAL A 31 10.19 -6.93 -10.39
N GLN A 32 9.72 -6.44 -11.54
CA GLN A 32 10.35 -6.67 -12.85
C GLN A 32 11.05 -5.43 -13.40
N LYS A 33 10.53 -4.25 -13.08
CA LYS A 33 11.05 -2.98 -13.57
C LYS A 33 10.58 -1.82 -12.71
N ILE A 34 11.47 -0.88 -12.46
CA ILE A 34 11.18 0.37 -11.76
C ILE A 34 11.59 1.51 -12.69
N THR A 35 10.73 2.48 -12.94
CA THR A 35 11.07 3.60 -13.84
C THR A 35 10.40 4.89 -13.42
N ILE A 36 11.09 6.00 -13.61
CA ILE A 36 10.58 7.36 -13.39
C ILE A 36 10.33 8.10 -14.72
N ILE A 37 10.32 7.36 -15.82
CA ILE A 37 9.99 7.90 -17.13
C ILE A 37 8.46 8.09 -17.18
N PRO A 38 7.97 9.31 -17.42
CA PRO A 38 6.53 9.58 -17.45
C PRO A 38 5.83 8.76 -18.53
N ARG A 39 4.65 8.21 -18.20
CA ARG A 39 3.79 7.56 -19.19
C ARG A 39 2.96 8.58 -19.96
N SER A 40 2.48 8.18 -21.14
CA SER A 40 1.64 9.01 -22.03
C SER A 40 0.31 9.45 -21.39
N ASN A 41 -0.10 8.84 -20.28
CA ASN A 41 -1.29 9.20 -19.51
C ASN A 41 -1.03 10.20 -18.37
N GLY A 42 0.19 10.74 -18.24
CA GLY A 42 0.53 11.74 -17.24
C GLY A 42 0.97 11.18 -15.87
N ALA A 43 1.13 9.87 -15.72
CA ALA A 43 1.72 9.27 -14.52
C ALA A 43 3.25 9.50 -14.47
N GLY A 44 3.76 9.86 -13.29
CA GLY A 44 5.16 10.28 -13.08
C GLY A 44 6.19 9.16 -13.21
N GLY A 45 5.81 7.90 -12.97
CA GLY A 45 6.67 6.72 -13.01
C GLY A 45 5.84 5.42 -13.04
N LEU A 46 6.53 4.29 -12.89
CA LEU A 46 5.92 2.97 -12.74
C LEU A 46 6.86 1.96 -12.08
N THR A 47 6.36 1.28 -11.07
CA THR A 47 6.88 0.01 -10.55
C THR A 47 6.04 -1.13 -11.11
N PHE A 48 6.65 -1.96 -11.95
CA PHE A 48 5.99 -3.08 -12.58
C PHE A 48 6.29 -4.37 -11.83
N PHE A 49 5.22 -5.05 -11.40
CA PHE A 49 5.26 -6.35 -10.75
C PHE A 49 4.76 -7.42 -11.72
N ALA A 50 5.47 -8.54 -11.84
CA ALA A 50 4.98 -9.73 -12.53
C ALA A 50 4.24 -10.64 -11.54
N PRO A 51 2.95 -10.91 -11.78
CA PRO A 51 2.22 -11.90 -11.01
C PRO A 51 2.79 -13.30 -11.20
N LEU A 52 2.69 -14.12 -10.17
CA LEU A 52 3.02 -15.54 -10.25
C LEU A 52 2.08 -16.27 -11.23
N ASP A 53 2.61 -17.21 -12.02
CA ASP A 53 1.82 -17.98 -13.00
C ASP A 53 0.60 -18.65 -12.35
N SER A 54 0.78 -19.23 -11.16
CA SER A 54 -0.32 -19.84 -10.39
C SER A 54 -1.47 -18.87 -10.06
N ARG A 55 -1.17 -17.58 -9.86
CA ARG A 55 -2.16 -16.53 -9.58
C ARG A 55 -2.88 -16.12 -10.86
N ILE A 56 -2.15 -16.04 -11.97
CA ILE A 56 -2.74 -15.76 -13.30
C ILE A 56 -3.69 -16.89 -13.72
N GLU A 57 -3.25 -18.14 -13.56
CA GLU A 57 -4.03 -19.32 -13.95
C GLU A 57 -5.28 -19.50 -13.09
N SER A 58 -5.15 -19.33 -11.78
CA SER A 58 -6.28 -19.52 -10.85
C SER A 58 -7.25 -18.34 -10.82
N GLY A 59 -6.76 -17.11 -11.04
CA GLY A 59 -7.50 -15.88 -10.75
C GLY A 59 -7.87 -15.73 -9.26
N MET A 60 -7.25 -16.51 -8.37
CA MET A 60 -7.55 -16.55 -6.94
C MET A 60 -6.51 -15.77 -6.14
N TYR A 61 -6.98 -14.98 -5.17
CA TYR A 61 -6.15 -14.13 -4.33
C TYR A 61 -6.36 -14.49 -2.85
N SER A 62 -5.25 -14.74 -2.15
CA SER A 62 -5.26 -15.03 -0.71
C SER A 62 -5.52 -13.74 0.09
N ARG A 63 -6.02 -13.87 1.32
CA ARG A 63 -6.11 -12.74 2.26
C ARG A 63 -4.75 -12.08 2.48
N SER A 64 -3.69 -12.89 2.65
CA SER A 64 -2.32 -12.38 2.84
C SER A 64 -1.86 -11.52 1.66
N TYR A 65 -2.06 -11.99 0.43
CA TYR A 65 -1.70 -11.23 -0.75
C TYR A 65 -2.44 -9.90 -0.82
N LEU A 66 -3.74 -9.90 -0.53
CA LEU A 66 -4.56 -8.68 -0.58
C LEU A 66 -4.13 -7.68 0.49
N GLU A 67 -3.83 -8.12 1.71
CA GLU A 67 -3.28 -7.24 2.75
C GLU A 67 -1.89 -6.70 2.36
N ASN A 68 -1.04 -7.52 1.76
CA ASN A 68 0.24 -7.07 1.22
C ASN A 68 0.08 -6.11 0.02
N ASN A 69 -0.95 -6.29 -0.80
CA ASN A 69 -1.32 -5.36 -1.87
C ASN A 69 -1.67 -3.98 -1.32
N LEU A 70 -2.39 -3.90 -0.19
CA LEU A 70 -2.65 -2.63 0.49
C LEU A 70 -1.35 -1.96 0.93
N ALA A 71 -0.43 -2.71 1.55
CA ALA A 71 0.86 -2.18 2.00
C ALA A 71 1.68 -1.64 0.83
N VAL A 72 1.75 -2.39 -0.28
CA VAL A 72 2.43 -1.97 -1.49
C VAL A 72 1.80 -0.72 -2.08
N ALA A 73 0.46 -0.65 -2.17
CA ALA A 73 -0.24 0.54 -2.68
C ALA A 73 0.05 1.80 -1.84
N LEU A 74 0.24 1.66 -0.53
CA LEU A 74 0.60 2.79 0.34
C LEU A 74 2.10 3.15 0.30
N GLY A 75 2.96 2.26 -0.21
CA GLY A 75 4.41 2.39 -0.17
C GLY A 75 4.94 3.69 -0.78
N GLY A 76 4.43 4.08 -1.96
CA GLY A 76 4.87 5.32 -2.62
C GLY A 76 4.51 6.59 -1.84
N ARG A 77 3.27 6.68 -1.33
CA ARG A 77 2.85 7.78 -0.45
C ARG A 77 3.70 7.86 0.81
N LEU A 78 3.94 6.71 1.44
CA LEU A 78 4.71 6.63 2.68
C LEU A 78 6.16 7.05 2.48
N ALA A 79 6.79 6.67 1.37
CA ALA A 79 8.14 7.12 1.04
C ALA A 79 8.20 8.65 0.90
N GLU A 80 7.22 9.28 0.22
CA GLU A 80 7.12 10.75 0.15
C GLU A 80 7.01 11.38 1.55
N GLU A 81 6.10 10.86 2.39
CA GLU A 81 5.83 11.38 3.74
C GLU A 81 7.07 11.27 4.64
N LEU A 82 7.76 10.13 4.60
CA LEU A 82 8.93 9.86 5.43
C LEU A 82 10.13 10.76 5.07
N ILE A 83 10.30 11.13 3.80
CA ILE A 83 11.40 11.98 3.33
C ILE A 83 11.05 13.47 3.48
N TYR A 84 9.88 13.88 3.00
CA TYR A 84 9.53 15.30 2.87
C TYR A 84 8.65 15.82 4.01
N GLY A 85 8.09 14.92 4.83
CA GLY A 85 7.15 15.23 5.90
C GLY A 85 5.71 15.35 5.42
N ALA A 86 4.77 15.17 6.35
CA ALA A 86 3.34 15.23 6.07
C ALA A 86 2.87 16.49 5.30
N PRO A 87 3.39 17.71 5.51
CA PRO A 87 2.95 18.89 4.76
C PRO A 87 3.32 18.90 3.26
N LYS A 88 4.20 17.98 2.82
CA LYS A 88 4.74 17.95 1.45
C LYS A 88 4.26 16.75 0.62
N VAL A 89 3.34 15.95 1.13
CA VAL A 89 2.70 14.88 0.36
C VAL A 89 1.93 15.46 -0.84
N THR A 90 1.99 14.78 -1.99
CA THR A 90 1.44 15.29 -3.26
C THR A 90 0.15 14.62 -3.70
N THR A 91 -0.55 15.10 -4.73
CA THR A 91 -1.69 14.37 -5.31
C THR A 91 -1.29 13.16 -6.18
N GLY A 92 0.02 12.89 -6.34
CA GLY A 92 0.56 11.81 -7.18
C GLY A 92 0.05 10.42 -6.79
N ALA A 93 -0.04 10.13 -5.49
CA ALA A 93 -0.52 8.85 -4.96
C ALA A 93 -2.05 8.66 -4.96
N SER A 94 -2.81 9.52 -5.65
CA SER A 94 -4.29 9.49 -5.61
C SER A 94 -4.87 8.18 -6.13
N ASN A 95 -4.29 7.62 -7.19
CA ASN A 95 -4.69 6.32 -7.73
C ASN A 95 -4.42 5.19 -6.73
N ASP A 96 -3.26 5.20 -6.07
CA ASP A 96 -2.85 4.10 -5.18
C ASP A 96 -3.69 4.10 -3.90
N ILE A 97 -4.03 5.29 -3.38
CA ILE A 97 -4.98 5.46 -2.28
C ILE A 97 -6.37 4.92 -2.67
N GLN A 98 -6.85 5.22 -3.89
CA GLN A 98 -8.14 4.70 -4.36
C GLN A 98 -8.11 3.17 -4.51
N GLN A 99 -7.03 2.61 -5.06
CA GLN A 99 -6.89 1.15 -5.19
C GLN A 99 -6.84 0.48 -3.82
N CYS A 100 -6.06 1.02 -2.88
CA CYS A 100 -5.99 0.56 -1.49
C CYS A 100 -7.38 0.56 -0.84
N ALA A 101 -8.11 1.68 -0.89
CA ALA A 101 -9.44 1.79 -0.30
C ALA A 101 -10.43 0.80 -0.94
N ASN A 102 -10.40 0.65 -2.26
CA ASN A 102 -11.29 -0.27 -2.98
C ASN A 102 -11.00 -1.73 -2.61
N VAL A 103 -9.73 -2.15 -2.58
CA VAL A 103 -9.37 -3.53 -2.20
C VAL A 103 -9.76 -3.80 -0.76
N ALA A 104 -9.45 -2.92 0.18
CA ALA A 104 -9.80 -3.06 1.59
C ALA A 104 -11.33 -3.15 1.78
N LYS A 105 -12.10 -2.30 1.08
CA LYS A 105 -13.57 -2.38 1.11
C LYS A 105 -14.07 -3.73 0.60
N ARG A 106 -13.56 -4.24 -0.53
CA ARG A 106 -13.97 -5.54 -1.08
C ARG A 106 -13.59 -6.71 -0.19
N MET A 107 -12.44 -6.66 0.48
CA MET A 107 -12.05 -7.66 1.48
C MET A 107 -13.11 -7.81 2.57
N VAL A 108 -13.66 -6.69 3.05
CA VAL A 108 -14.65 -6.71 4.13
C VAL A 108 -16.06 -6.95 3.60
N PHE A 109 -16.49 -6.22 2.57
CA PHE A 109 -17.87 -6.20 2.09
C PHE A 109 -18.19 -7.33 1.11
N GLU A 110 -17.25 -7.80 0.30
CA GLU A 110 -17.53 -8.80 -0.74
C GLU A 110 -16.96 -10.18 -0.41
N TRP A 111 -15.77 -10.24 0.20
CA TRP A 111 -15.02 -11.48 0.35
C TRP A 111 -15.04 -12.08 1.75
N GLY A 112 -15.70 -11.43 2.71
CA GLY A 112 -15.84 -11.95 4.08
C GLY A 112 -14.50 -12.18 4.78
N MET A 113 -13.51 -11.31 4.52
CA MET A 113 -12.14 -11.40 5.06
C MET A 113 -11.95 -10.63 6.38
N SER A 114 -13.04 -10.21 7.03
CA SER A 114 -13.02 -9.70 8.41
C SER A 114 -13.61 -10.74 9.36
N GLU A 115 -12.93 -10.98 10.49
CA GLU A 115 -13.42 -11.89 11.53
C GLU A 115 -14.60 -11.30 12.31
N LYS A 116 -14.66 -9.98 12.44
CA LYS A 116 -15.75 -9.29 13.16
C LYS A 116 -17.03 -9.21 12.33
N VAL A 117 -16.90 -8.91 11.05
CA VAL A 117 -18.04 -8.92 10.10
C VAL A 117 -18.45 -10.35 9.77
N GLY A 118 -17.48 -11.25 9.66
CA GLY A 118 -17.69 -12.67 9.35
C GLY A 118 -17.70 -12.97 7.84
N LYS A 119 -18.12 -14.19 7.50
CA LYS A 119 -18.11 -14.75 6.13
C LYS A 119 -19.38 -14.37 5.36
N LEU A 120 -19.69 -13.07 5.31
CA LEU A 120 -20.90 -12.54 4.69
C LEU A 120 -20.54 -11.54 3.59
N ALA A 121 -21.36 -11.50 2.53
CA ALA A 121 -21.30 -10.46 1.53
C ALA A 121 -22.34 -9.38 1.87
N ILE A 122 -21.86 -8.15 2.10
CA ILE A 122 -22.66 -6.96 2.35
C ILE A 122 -23.01 -6.36 1.00
N THR A 123 -24.27 -6.53 0.58
CA THR A 123 -24.79 -5.80 -0.57
C THR A 123 -25.21 -4.40 -0.10
N GLU A 124 -24.41 -3.38 -0.41
CA GLU A 124 -24.91 -2.01 -0.36
C GLU A 124 -26.00 -1.89 -1.43
N GLU A 125 -27.22 -1.49 -1.03
CA GLU A 125 -28.29 -1.17 -1.98
C GLU A 125 -27.94 0.12 -2.73
N ASP A 126 -26.94 0.05 -3.61
CA ASP A 126 -26.52 1.18 -4.43
C ASP A 126 -26.80 0.86 -5.90
N GLY A 127 -28.09 1.03 -6.28
CA GLY A 127 -28.58 1.58 -7.55
C GLY A 127 -28.02 1.12 -8.92
N ARG A 128 -27.11 0.14 -9.01
CA ARG A 128 -26.48 -0.32 -10.25
C ARG A 128 -26.39 -1.83 -10.21
N LYS A 129 -27.49 -2.47 -10.62
CA LYS A 129 -27.49 -3.90 -10.99
C LYS A 129 -26.79 -4.06 -12.35
N PRO A 130 -25.67 -4.80 -12.47
CA PRO A 130 -25.31 -5.43 -13.73
C PRO A 130 -26.10 -6.75 -13.81
N PHE A 131 -26.90 -6.86 -14.87
CA PHE A 131 -27.76 -7.99 -15.20
C PHE A 131 -27.10 -9.38 -15.02
N MET A 132 -27.71 -10.23 -14.19
CA MET A 132 -27.86 -11.66 -14.48
C MET A 132 -29.30 -12.06 -14.13
N GLY A 133 -29.99 -12.61 -15.12
CA GLY A 133 -31.41 -12.95 -15.05
C GLY A 133 -31.78 -13.94 -13.95
N MET A 134 -33.08 -14.02 -13.68
CA MET A 134 -33.75 -14.72 -12.58
C MET A 134 -33.66 -14.02 -11.21
N ASP A 135 -34.56 -13.05 -10.98
CA ASP A 135 -35.75 -13.25 -10.12
C ASP A 135 -36.32 -11.87 -9.76
N TYR A 136 -37.44 -11.50 -10.39
CA TYR A 136 -38.17 -10.25 -10.12
C TYR A 136 -39.22 -10.42 -9.00
N MET A 137 -39.14 -11.49 -8.19
CA MET A 137 -40.12 -11.80 -7.16
C MET A 137 -39.48 -12.29 -5.84
N ARG A 138 -38.77 -11.44 -5.10
CA ARG A 138 -38.63 -11.55 -3.62
C ARG A 138 -37.76 -10.44 -3.03
N GLY A 139 -38.37 -9.64 -2.16
CA GLY A 139 -37.72 -9.01 -1.00
C GLY A 139 -36.71 -7.89 -1.29
N GLN A 140 -36.75 -6.85 -0.48
CA GLN A 140 -35.58 -6.00 -0.25
C GLN A 140 -34.40 -6.91 0.15
N GLY A 141 -33.17 -6.54 -0.23
CA GLY A 141 -31.99 -7.28 0.24
C GLY A 141 -31.94 -7.33 1.77
N PRO A 142 -31.00 -8.08 2.37
CA PRO A 142 -30.78 -7.98 3.81
C PRO A 142 -30.59 -6.51 4.18
N THR A 143 -31.44 -5.97 5.05
CA THR A 143 -31.25 -4.65 5.62
C THR A 143 -30.22 -4.78 6.74
N TRP A 144 -29.06 -4.17 6.55
CA TRP A 144 -28.01 -4.11 7.56
C TRP A 144 -28.29 -2.96 8.52
N SER A 145 -28.04 -3.14 9.83
CA SER A 145 -28.17 -2.05 10.78
C SER A 145 -27.03 -1.04 10.61
N ASP A 146 -27.27 0.21 10.99
CA ASP A 146 -26.25 1.27 10.94
C ASP A 146 -25.02 0.89 11.79
N GLU A 147 -25.23 0.23 12.93
CA GLU A 147 -24.14 -0.25 13.79
C GLU A 147 -23.29 -1.32 13.11
N PHE A 148 -23.91 -2.23 12.36
CA PHE A 148 -23.19 -3.27 11.63
C PHE A 148 -22.39 -2.68 10.46
N LEU A 149 -22.97 -1.73 9.71
CA LEU A 149 -22.27 -1.04 8.65
C LEU A 149 -21.10 -0.21 9.19
N ALA A 150 -21.28 0.47 10.32
CA ALA A 150 -20.21 1.18 11.01
C ALA A 150 -19.06 0.23 11.39
N GLU A 151 -19.35 -0.96 11.94
CA GLU A 151 -18.32 -1.95 12.24
C GLU A 151 -17.60 -2.45 10.98
N ALA A 152 -18.32 -2.65 9.87
CA ALA A 152 -17.71 -3.01 8.60
C ALA A 152 -16.76 -1.92 8.08
N TYR A 153 -17.14 -0.65 8.16
CA TYR A 153 -16.27 0.47 7.80
C TYR A 153 -15.05 0.59 8.73
N ASN A 154 -15.22 0.36 10.03
CA ASN A 154 -14.10 0.29 10.99
C ASN A 154 -13.11 -0.81 10.61
N GLU A 155 -13.59 -1.96 10.14
CA GLU A 155 -12.73 -3.04 9.68
C GLU A 155 -11.99 -2.70 8.38
N VAL A 156 -12.56 -1.87 7.51
CA VAL A 156 -11.85 -1.32 6.35
C VAL A 156 -10.72 -0.39 6.79
N GLU A 157 -11.01 0.56 7.70
CA GLU A 157 -10.00 1.46 8.28
C GLU A 157 -8.86 0.66 8.91
N ARG A 158 -9.18 -0.36 9.72
CA ARG A 158 -8.19 -1.26 10.35
C ARG A 158 -7.27 -1.95 9.34
N LEU A 159 -7.78 -2.40 8.19
CA LEU A 159 -6.95 -3.04 7.16
C LEU A 159 -5.95 -2.04 6.54
N VAL A 160 -6.40 -0.83 6.26
CA VAL A 160 -5.56 0.25 5.69
C VAL A 160 -4.51 0.71 6.70
N ASP A 161 -4.90 0.83 7.97
CA ASP A 161 -4.02 1.17 9.10
C ASP A 161 -2.90 0.14 9.29
N ASN A 162 -3.23 -1.15 9.30
CA ASN A 162 -2.24 -2.21 9.38
C ASN A 162 -1.27 -2.19 8.19
N ALA A 163 -1.78 -1.93 6.98
CA ALA A 163 -0.98 -1.79 5.78
C ALA A 163 -0.03 -0.59 5.85
N TYR A 164 -0.49 0.54 6.40
CA TYR A 164 0.34 1.72 6.65
C TYR A 164 1.50 1.40 7.59
N LEU A 165 1.21 0.75 8.73
CA LEU A 165 2.22 0.39 9.72
C LEU A 165 3.25 -0.59 9.16
N GLN A 166 2.81 -1.59 8.40
CA GLN A 166 3.67 -2.56 7.75
C GLN A 166 4.61 -1.89 6.74
N ALA A 167 4.06 -1.08 5.83
CA ALA A 167 4.85 -0.39 4.81
C ALA A 167 5.82 0.62 5.45
N LYS A 168 5.39 1.37 6.48
CA LYS A 168 6.25 2.29 7.22
C LYS A 168 7.43 1.57 7.87
N LYS A 169 7.17 0.45 8.54
CA LYS A 169 8.23 -0.37 9.14
C LYS A 169 9.24 -0.84 8.09
N ILE A 170 8.77 -1.39 6.97
CA ILE A 170 9.64 -1.86 5.89
C ILE A 170 10.52 -0.72 5.36
N LEU A 171 9.95 0.45 5.09
CA LEU A 171 10.69 1.57 4.52
C LEU A 171 11.71 2.15 5.52
N THR A 172 11.35 2.22 6.80
CA THR A 172 12.28 2.65 7.86
C THR A 172 13.42 1.65 8.07
N ASP A 173 13.12 0.34 8.10
CA ASP A 173 14.15 -0.70 8.29
C ASP A 173 15.10 -0.81 7.09
N ASN A 174 14.66 -0.38 5.89
CA ASN A 174 15.43 -0.42 4.65
C ASN A 174 15.74 0.99 4.12
N ALA A 175 15.98 1.94 5.02
CA ALA A 175 16.23 3.35 4.73
C ALA A 175 17.38 3.59 3.73
N GLU A 176 18.50 2.90 3.94
CA GLU A 176 19.69 3.02 3.09
C GLU A 176 19.43 2.53 1.67
N LEU A 177 18.68 1.44 1.53
CA LEU A 177 18.27 0.91 0.22
C LEU A 177 17.33 1.90 -0.49
N LEU A 178 16.40 2.52 0.23
CA LEU A 178 15.48 3.51 -0.35
C LEU A 178 16.25 4.71 -0.92
N GLU A 179 17.25 5.21 -0.19
CA GLU A 179 18.11 6.29 -0.68
C GLU A 179 18.93 5.86 -1.90
N ALA A 180 19.59 4.69 -1.83
CA ALA A 180 20.40 4.17 -2.93
C ALA A 180 19.58 3.88 -4.19
N LEU A 181 18.37 3.34 -4.04
CA LEU A 181 17.48 3.07 -5.17
C LEU A 181 16.99 4.37 -5.81
N LYS A 182 16.66 5.38 -5.00
CA LYS A 182 16.34 6.71 -5.52
C LYS A 182 17.51 7.29 -6.30
N GLU A 183 18.74 7.24 -5.78
CA GLU A 183 19.92 7.73 -6.50
C GLU A 183 20.12 7.02 -7.83
N ARG A 184 19.97 5.68 -7.83
CA ARG A 184 20.04 4.88 -9.05
C ARG A 184 18.97 5.30 -10.07
N LEU A 185 17.73 5.49 -9.64
CA LEU A 185 16.65 5.97 -10.51
C LEU A 185 16.93 7.38 -11.04
N MET A 186 17.51 8.26 -10.24
CA MET A 186 17.85 9.62 -10.69
C MET A 186 18.94 9.63 -11.77
N ASP A 187 19.90 8.71 -11.69
CA ASP A 187 21.02 8.58 -12.64
C ASP A 187 20.57 7.98 -13.99
N GLN A 188 19.88 6.83 -13.96
CA GLN A 188 19.56 6.07 -15.18
C GLN A 188 18.06 5.98 -15.53
N GLU A 189 17.18 6.60 -14.76
CA GLU A 189 15.71 6.69 -14.96
C GLU A 189 14.94 5.37 -14.90
N THR A 190 15.64 4.24 -14.93
CA THR A 190 15.10 2.88 -14.92
C THR A 190 16.04 1.96 -14.17
N VAL A 191 15.48 1.04 -13.38
CA VAL A 191 16.20 -0.06 -12.72
C VAL A 191 15.52 -1.36 -13.13
N SER A 192 16.32 -2.35 -13.58
CA SER A 192 15.83 -3.67 -13.95
C SER A 192 15.59 -4.57 -12.73
N ALA A 193 14.90 -5.70 -12.94
CA ALA A 193 14.73 -6.71 -11.90
C ALA A 193 16.07 -7.18 -11.33
N GLU A 194 17.05 -7.43 -12.19
CA GLU A 194 18.37 -7.95 -11.83
C GLU A 194 19.16 -6.93 -11.01
N GLU A 195 19.18 -5.67 -11.44
CA GLU A 195 19.84 -4.59 -10.70
C GLU A 195 19.20 -4.41 -9.32
N PHE A 196 17.86 -4.38 -9.26
CA PHE A 196 17.17 -4.24 -7.99
C PHE A 196 17.45 -5.42 -7.06
N GLN A 197 17.45 -6.66 -7.56
CA GLN A 197 17.83 -7.84 -6.78
C GLN A 197 19.26 -7.78 -6.25
N MET A 198 20.21 -7.25 -7.03
CA MET A 198 21.58 -7.03 -6.55
C MET A 198 21.62 -6.03 -5.40
N MET A 199 20.86 -4.94 -5.50
CA MET A 199 20.74 -3.96 -4.41
C MET A 199 20.11 -4.59 -3.16
N LEU A 200 19.08 -5.44 -3.32
CA LEU A 200 18.48 -6.12 -2.17
C LEU A 200 19.50 -6.94 -1.37
N VAL A 201 20.39 -7.63 -2.07
CA VAL A 201 21.47 -8.43 -1.47
C VAL A 201 22.56 -7.55 -0.85
N GLU A 202 22.98 -6.50 -1.55
CA GLU A 202 24.02 -5.56 -1.10
C GLU A 202 23.64 -4.90 0.23
N PHE A 203 22.41 -4.41 0.33
CA PHE A 203 21.88 -3.74 1.51
C PHE A 203 21.33 -4.70 2.58
N LYS A 204 21.49 -6.03 2.38
CA LYS A 204 21.02 -7.08 3.30
C LYS A 204 19.56 -6.86 3.73
N THR A 205 18.73 -6.58 2.74
CA THR A 205 17.32 -6.19 2.91
C THR A 205 16.61 -7.19 3.81
N GLN A 206 15.91 -6.66 4.82
CA GLN A 206 15.15 -7.48 5.75
C GLN A 206 13.72 -7.61 5.22
N SER A 207 13.31 -8.84 4.91
CA SER A 207 11.89 -9.14 4.75
C SER A 207 11.23 -9.07 6.12
N VAL A 208 10.01 -8.53 6.15
CA VAL A 208 9.21 -8.56 7.37
C VAL A 208 8.28 -9.77 7.31
N PRO A 209 8.13 -10.54 8.40
CA PRO A 209 7.07 -11.53 8.44
C PRO A 209 5.72 -10.82 8.31
N PHE A 210 4.75 -11.48 7.71
CA PHE A 210 3.38 -10.99 7.74
C PHE A 210 2.94 -10.83 9.21
N GLN A 211 2.55 -9.61 9.58
CA GLN A 211 2.13 -9.30 10.95
C GLN A 211 0.87 -8.42 10.92
N LEU A 212 -0.16 -8.88 11.63
CA LEU A 212 -1.32 -8.05 11.95
C LEU A 212 -0.94 -7.14 13.12
N TYR A 213 -0.93 -5.83 12.91
CA TYR A 213 -0.62 -4.85 13.97
C TYR A 213 -1.77 -4.64 14.97
N GLY A 214 -2.85 -5.41 14.86
CA GLY A 214 -3.95 -5.43 15.82
C GLY A 214 -5.25 -6.01 15.24
N SER A 215 -6.15 -6.41 16.13
CA SER A 215 -7.54 -6.78 15.83
C SER A 215 -8.53 -5.61 16.01
N ALA A 216 -8.04 -4.44 16.38
CA ALA A 216 -8.78 -3.19 16.54
C ALA A 216 -7.98 -2.02 15.94
N ILE A 217 -8.67 -0.94 15.58
CA ILE A 217 -8.04 0.32 15.19
C ILE A 217 -7.28 0.86 16.41
N ASP A 218 -6.00 1.16 16.23
CA ASP A 218 -5.18 1.82 17.25
C ASP A 218 -4.67 3.15 16.70
N ARG A 219 -5.40 4.22 17.04
CA ARG A 219 -5.09 5.58 16.57
C ARG A 219 -3.81 6.15 17.17
N ASP A 220 -3.33 5.59 18.27
CA ASP A 220 -2.10 6.05 18.92
C ASP A 220 -0.87 5.64 18.09
N LEU A 221 -0.98 4.58 17.28
CA LEU A 221 0.03 4.14 16.33
C LEU A 221 -0.01 4.92 15.01
N MET A 222 -1.06 5.70 14.76
CA MET A 222 -1.25 6.44 13.53
C MET A 222 -0.62 7.84 13.57
N PRO A 223 -0.21 8.39 12.41
CA PRO A 223 0.27 9.76 12.32
C PRO A 223 -0.82 10.81 12.61
N TYR A 224 -2.09 10.41 12.68
CA TYR A 224 -3.24 11.28 12.92
C TYR A 224 -3.99 10.85 14.20
N GLY A 225 -3.49 11.26 15.37
CA GLY A 225 -4.07 10.96 16.69
C GLY A 225 -3.83 12.11 17.68
N GLU A 226 -4.72 12.28 18.66
CA GLU A 226 -4.61 13.32 19.70
C GLU A 226 -3.31 13.13 20.51
N ASP A 227 -2.50 14.18 20.61
CA ASP A 227 -1.20 14.28 21.31
C ASP A 227 0.03 13.62 20.64
N ASP A 228 0.66 14.34 19.70
CA ASP A 228 1.99 14.04 19.15
C ASP A 228 3.13 14.06 20.19
N GLU A 229 2.92 14.61 21.39
CA GLU A 229 3.98 14.75 22.41
C GLU A 229 4.23 13.50 23.28
N LYS A 230 3.44 12.41 23.15
CA LYS A 230 3.55 11.21 24.00
C LYS A 230 3.73 9.87 23.27
N LYS A 231 4.16 9.88 22.00
CA LYS A 231 4.18 8.65 21.19
C LYS A 231 5.47 7.85 21.44
N GLY A 232 5.37 6.84 22.31
CA GLY A 232 6.44 5.89 22.66
C GLY A 232 6.76 4.82 21.59
N VAL A 233 6.43 5.06 20.33
CA VAL A 233 6.87 4.23 19.21
C VAL A 233 8.05 4.91 18.56
N ASN A 234 9.25 4.61 19.07
CA ASN A 234 10.49 5.06 18.46
C ASN A 234 10.79 4.22 17.22
N LEU A 235 10.07 4.47 16.12
CA LEU A 235 10.53 4.11 14.79
C LEU A 235 11.33 5.32 14.30
N PRO A 236 12.66 5.22 14.13
CA PRO A 236 13.47 6.33 13.64
C PRO A 236 12.82 6.92 12.40
N GLY A 237 12.67 8.25 12.35
CA GLY A 237 12.23 8.89 11.12
C GLY A 237 13.22 8.53 10.03
N LEU A 238 12.75 8.08 8.87
CA LEU A 238 13.62 7.73 7.73
C LEU A 238 14.63 8.86 7.43
N ARG A 239 14.21 10.12 7.56
CA ARG A 239 15.09 11.28 7.42
C ARG A 239 16.21 11.32 8.47
N GLU A 240 15.94 10.93 9.70
CA GLU A 240 16.97 10.84 10.76
C GLU A 240 17.89 9.64 10.52
N ALA A 241 17.34 8.51 10.05
CA ALA A 241 18.12 7.34 9.67
C ALA A 241 19.05 7.63 8.47
N ILE A 242 18.56 8.32 7.44
CA ILE A 242 19.35 8.76 6.28
C ILE A 242 20.39 9.81 6.68
N MET A 243 20.07 10.72 7.61
CA MET A 243 21.02 11.75 8.08
C MET A 243 22.08 11.20 9.06
N ALA A 244 21.89 9.99 9.59
CA ALA A 244 22.79 9.34 10.54
C ALA A 244 23.73 8.31 9.90
N ALA A 245 23.45 7.87 8.67
CA ALA A 245 24.29 7.00 7.84
C ALA A 245 25.30 7.81 7.00
#